data_AF-A0AAU5FJS0-F1
#
_entry.id   AF-A0AAU5FJS0-F1
#
_cell.length_a   1.000
_cell.length_b   1.000
_cell.length_c   1.000
_cell.angle_alpha   90.00
_cell.angle_beta   90.00
_cell.angle_gamma   90.00
#
_symmetry.space_group_name_H-M   'P 1'
#
loop_
_entity.id
_entity.type
_entity.pdbx_description
1 polymer ?
#
loop_
_entity_poly.entity_id
_entity_poly.type
_entity_poly.pdbx_seq_one_letter_code
_entity_poly.pdbx_strand_id
1 'polypeptide(L)'
;MSISFETLSAPLPAPARWTFGGRPYGLEPLILPTAAVPGEDLQRLGLETADGTGPEALAPTLLTGAAPTVPGSRVPDGDPRIPWFRWITGHQISFAVWRLLAQEIRTVARTEGHRRAVAVDAVIAYVRGYCAMLLYTASCPREVYEALIRPSMFLAHPGFSGTWAADFAAVRPVFRSRQLSWLGRGPGADEVRRTVAVSHLVHAGVAARLVPEGGSLLQEAPVGARRPALAEVLYDSYFLTTRMAGAEAQVVPQLLGRLEAATADLCAYGLDLGGTGETLPPEFRDESVLAIGRDLPGVLRRVAEHAAGPVPSTLDLQPQTV
;
A
#
# COMPACT_ATOMS: atom_id res chain seq x y z
N MET A 1 -2.09 -18.77 -34.66
CA MET A 1 -3.33 -18.32 -33.99
C MET A 1 -3.11 -16.86 -33.61
N SER A 2 -3.68 -15.91 -34.35
CA SER A 2 -3.45 -14.47 -34.16
C SER A 2 -4.61 -13.90 -33.35
N ILE A 3 -4.32 -13.33 -32.19
CA ILE A 3 -5.32 -12.65 -31.35
C ILE A 3 -5.39 -11.20 -31.85
N SER A 4 -6.47 -10.85 -32.54
CA SER A 4 -6.74 -9.46 -32.94
C SER A 4 -7.32 -8.69 -31.75
N PHE A 5 -6.75 -7.52 -31.44
CA PHE A 5 -7.14 -6.65 -30.34
C PHE A 5 -8.27 -5.65 -30.70
N GLU A 6 -8.87 -5.76 -31.89
CA GLU A 6 -9.78 -4.72 -32.43
C GLU A 6 -11.23 -4.76 -31.95
N THR A 7 -11.61 -5.61 -31.00
CA THR A 7 -13.03 -5.74 -30.56
C THR A 7 -13.29 -5.31 -29.11
N LEU A 8 -12.55 -4.33 -28.59
CA LEU A 8 -12.76 -3.77 -27.23
C LEU A 8 -13.58 -2.46 -27.19
N SER A 9 -14.22 -2.07 -28.30
CA SER A 9 -14.98 -0.81 -28.37
C SER A 9 -16.48 -1.06 -28.61
N ALA A 10 -17.12 -1.79 -27.70
CA ALA A 10 -18.56 -1.71 -27.52
C ALA A 10 -18.83 -0.87 -26.25
N PRO A 11 -19.56 0.26 -26.34
CA PRO A 11 -19.98 0.99 -25.14
C PRO A 11 -21.04 0.15 -24.41
N LEU A 12 -20.59 -0.63 -23.42
CA LEU A 12 -21.48 -1.35 -22.51
C LEU A 12 -22.22 -0.34 -21.61
N PRO A 13 -23.51 -0.57 -21.31
CA PRO A 13 -24.32 0.30 -20.46
C PRO A 13 -23.63 0.49 -19.11
N ALA A 14 -23.50 1.75 -18.69
CA ALA A 14 -22.70 2.17 -17.56
C ALA A 14 -23.59 2.31 -16.29
N PRO A 15 -23.41 1.47 -15.25
CA PRO A 15 -23.75 1.93 -13.90
C PRO A 15 -22.84 3.12 -13.60
N ALA A 16 -23.33 4.22 -13.03
CA ALA A 16 -22.58 5.46 -12.78
C ALA A 16 -21.11 5.17 -12.39
N ARG A 17 -20.20 5.28 -13.37
CA ARG A 17 -18.91 4.58 -13.31
C ARG A 17 -17.94 5.37 -12.45
N TRP A 18 -17.57 4.81 -11.32
CA TRP A 18 -16.35 5.19 -10.61
C TRP A 18 -15.17 5.14 -11.58
N THR A 19 -14.33 6.18 -11.58
CA THR A 19 -13.12 6.27 -12.43
C THR A 19 -11.91 6.63 -11.58
N PHE A 20 -10.75 6.11 -11.98
CA PHE A 20 -9.43 6.47 -11.46
C PHE A 20 -8.56 6.79 -12.68
N GLY A 21 -7.86 7.92 -12.73
CA GLY A 21 -7.18 8.37 -13.97
C GLY A 21 -8.15 8.67 -15.12
N GLY A 22 -9.39 9.04 -14.82
CA GLY A 22 -10.42 9.33 -15.83
C GLY A 22 -10.93 8.09 -16.58
N ARG A 23 -10.60 6.88 -16.14
CA ARG A 23 -11.09 5.61 -16.70
C ARG A 23 -11.58 4.66 -15.61
N PRO A 24 -12.59 3.80 -15.87
CA PRO A 24 -12.98 2.76 -14.92
C PRO A 24 -11.81 1.82 -14.66
N TYR A 25 -11.39 1.70 -13.40
CA TYR A 25 -10.16 0.99 -13.01
C TYR A 25 -8.93 1.41 -13.82
N GLY A 26 -8.83 2.70 -14.16
CA GLY A 26 -7.61 3.23 -14.75
C GLY A 26 -6.43 3.04 -13.80
N LEU A 27 -5.23 3.15 -14.36
CA LEU A 27 -3.99 3.15 -13.59
C LEU A 27 -3.33 4.51 -13.82
N GLU A 28 -3.10 5.23 -12.73
CA GLU A 28 -2.31 6.45 -12.75
C GLU A 28 -0.86 6.09 -12.38
N PRO A 29 0.14 6.61 -13.09
CA PRO A 29 1.52 6.50 -12.66
C PRO A 29 1.70 7.09 -11.26
N LEU A 30 2.52 6.43 -10.44
CA LEU A 30 2.93 6.96 -9.13
C LEU A 30 4.22 7.75 -9.30
N ILE A 31 4.21 9.03 -8.93
CA ILE A 31 5.40 9.87 -8.92
C ILE A 31 5.97 9.87 -7.50
N LEU A 32 7.18 9.35 -7.33
CA LEU A 32 7.90 9.40 -6.06
C LEU A 32 9.16 10.26 -6.20
N PRO A 33 9.68 10.82 -5.10
CA PRO A 33 11.02 11.36 -5.11
C PRO A 33 12.05 10.29 -5.45
N THR A 34 13.27 10.70 -5.79
CA THR A 34 14.41 9.78 -5.82
C THR A 34 14.45 8.94 -4.54
N ALA A 35 14.80 7.66 -4.70
CA ALA A 35 14.90 6.75 -3.56
C ALA A 35 15.93 7.29 -2.57
N ALA A 36 15.58 7.30 -1.30
CA ALA A 36 16.46 7.82 -0.26
C ALA A 36 17.67 6.90 -0.07
N VAL A 37 18.87 7.46 -0.04
CA VAL A 37 20.05 6.69 0.33
C VAL A 37 20.01 6.44 1.84
N PRO A 38 20.35 5.23 2.33
CA PRO A 38 20.46 4.98 3.76
C PRO A 38 21.38 6.01 4.45
N GLY A 39 20.83 6.77 5.40
CA GLY A 39 21.56 7.78 6.16
C GLY A 39 21.41 9.22 5.68
N GLU A 40 20.92 9.47 4.45
CA GLU A 40 20.60 10.84 4.01
C GLU A 40 19.41 11.39 4.78
N ASP A 41 19.43 12.67 5.15
CA ASP A 41 18.26 13.32 5.72
C ASP A 41 17.13 13.38 4.70
N LEU A 42 15.99 12.81 5.09
CA LEU A 42 14.78 12.84 4.28
C LEU A 42 14.16 14.21 4.45
N GLN A 43 13.96 14.92 3.34
CA GLN A 43 13.02 16.04 3.35
C GLN A 43 11.66 15.51 3.82
N ARG A 44 11.02 16.27 4.71
CA ARG A 44 9.73 15.88 5.29
C ARG A 44 8.72 15.76 4.15
N LEU A 45 8.20 14.56 3.97
CA LEU A 45 7.02 14.32 3.17
C LEU A 45 5.85 14.90 3.95
N GLY A 46 5.20 15.90 3.36
CA GLY A 46 4.06 16.58 3.92
C GLY A 46 3.00 16.77 2.85
N LEU A 47 1.80 17.13 3.31
CA LEU A 47 0.76 17.60 2.41
C LEU A 47 1.11 19.03 1.97
N GLU A 48 1.63 19.16 0.77
CA GLU A 48 1.77 20.44 0.08
C GLU A 48 0.98 20.34 -1.23
N THR A 49 -0.29 20.77 -1.20
CA THR A 49 -1.12 20.83 -2.40
C THR A 49 -0.92 22.17 -3.09
N ALA A 50 -0.49 22.13 -4.35
CA ALA A 50 -0.19 23.33 -5.14
C ALA A 50 -1.40 24.29 -5.34
N ASP A 51 -2.61 23.79 -5.11
CA ASP A 51 -3.89 24.45 -5.32
C ASP A 51 -4.67 24.71 -4.02
N GLY A 52 -4.11 24.38 -2.85
CA GLY A 52 -4.80 24.47 -1.56
C GLY A 52 -5.90 23.43 -1.36
N THR A 53 -5.95 22.37 -2.17
CA THR A 53 -6.89 21.26 -1.99
C THR A 53 -6.65 20.56 -0.66
N GLY A 54 -7.63 20.62 0.25
CA GLY A 54 -7.55 19.95 1.55
C GLY A 54 -7.51 18.42 1.43
N PRO A 55 -6.99 17.70 2.44
CA PRO A 55 -6.92 16.25 2.42
C PRO A 55 -8.32 15.60 2.27
N GLU A 56 -9.37 16.23 2.81
CA GLU A 56 -10.76 15.79 2.71
C GLU A 56 -11.28 15.81 1.27
N ALA A 57 -10.78 16.70 0.42
CA ALA A 57 -11.17 16.74 -0.99
C ALA A 57 -10.49 15.60 -1.79
N LEU A 58 -9.32 15.14 -1.35
CA LEU A 58 -8.58 14.04 -1.99
C LEU A 58 -9.07 12.66 -1.54
N ALA A 59 -9.60 12.56 -0.31
CA ALA A 59 -10.12 11.32 0.26
C ALA A 59 -11.43 11.53 1.01
N PRO A 60 -12.50 11.98 0.32
CA PRO A 60 -13.76 12.37 0.96
C PRO A 60 -14.44 11.19 1.67
N THR A 61 -14.49 10.01 1.06
CA THR A 61 -15.10 8.83 1.68
C THR A 61 -14.36 8.47 2.97
N LEU A 62 -13.04 8.46 2.93
CA LEU A 62 -12.20 8.07 4.06
C LEU A 62 -12.21 9.07 5.22
N LEU A 63 -12.08 10.37 4.92
CA LEU A 63 -11.83 11.39 5.94
C LEU A 63 -13.11 12.07 6.43
N THR A 64 -14.17 12.08 5.62
CA THR A 64 -15.46 12.68 6.03
C THR A 64 -16.53 11.64 6.36
N GLY A 65 -16.28 10.37 6.04
CA GLY A 65 -17.27 9.30 6.19
C GLY A 65 -18.42 9.41 5.19
N ALA A 66 -18.27 10.21 4.13
CA ALA A 66 -19.23 10.27 3.03
C ALA A 66 -19.40 8.86 2.45
N ALA A 67 -20.61 8.32 2.47
CA ALA A 67 -20.86 7.02 1.85
C ALA A 67 -20.58 7.13 0.34
N PRO A 68 -19.85 6.17 -0.26
CA PRO A 68 -19.66 6.18 -1.71
C PRO A 68 -21.05 6.10 -2.37
N THR A 69 -21.36 7.05 -3.23
CA THR A 69 -22.65 7.16 -3.95
C THR A 69 -22.76 6.17 -5.11
N VAL A 70 -22.14 4.99 -5.01
CA VAL A 70 -22.16 3.99 -6.08
C VAL A 70 -23.14 2.88 -5.70
N PRO A 71 -24.26 2.71 -6.43
CA PRO A 71 -25.10 1.52 -6.31
C PRO A 71 -24.27 0.29 -6.61
N GLY A 72 -24.30 -0.70 -5.71
CA GLY A 72 -23.58 -1.97 -5.88
C GLY A 72 -24.05 -2.73 -7.12
N SER A 73 -23.46 -2.44 -8.27
CA SER A 73 -23.54 -3.32 -9.43
C SER A 73 -22.44 -4.36 -9.25
N ARG A 74 -22.84 -5.58 -8.91
CA ARG A 74 -21.97 -6.75 -8.92
C ARG A 74 -21.21 -6.77 -10.25
N VAL A 75 -19.89 -6.66 -10.22
CA VAL A 75 -19.08 -6.84 -11.43
C VAL A 75 -19.31 -8.26 -11.91
N PRO A 76 -19.43 -8.48 -13.24
CA PRO A 76 -19.51 -9.83 -13.76
C PRO A 76 -18.35 -10.66 -13.23
N ASP A 77 -18.66 -11.82 -12.64
CA ASP A 77 -17.66 -12.74 -12.13
C ASP A 77 -16.55 -12.94 -13.18
N GLY A 78 -15.29 -12.72 -12.78
CA GLY A 78 -14.12 -13.00 -13.64
C GLY A 78 -13.54 -11.82 -14.43
N ASP A 79 -13.89 -10.56 -14.16
CA ASP A 79 -13.18 -9.42 -14.78
C ASP A 79 -11.74 -9.29 -14.22
N PRO A 80 -10.69 -9.57 -15.01
CA PRO A 80 -9.31 -9.55 -14.52
C PRO A 80 -8.81 -8.13 -14.22
N ARG A 81 -9.52 -7.08 -14.65
CA ARG A 81 -9.15 -5.68 -14.41
C ARG A 81 -9.17 -5.31 -12.94
N ILE A 82 -10.07 -5.90 -12.14
CA ILE A 82 -10.15 -5.62 -10.70
C ILE A 82 -8.95 -6.20 -9.97
N PRO A 83 -8.66 -7.52 -10.05
CA PRO A 83 -7.42 -8.08 -9.51
C PRO A 83 -6.16 -7.33 -9.95
N TRP A 84 -6.09 -6.93 -11.23
CA TRP A 84 -4.97 -6.16 -11.75
C TRP A 84 -4.87 -4.75 -11.13
N PHE A 85 -6.00 -4.04 -11.02
CA PHE A 85 -6.07 -2.75 -10.35
C PHE A 85 -5.64 -2.87 -8.88
N ARG A 86 -6.16 -3.85 -8.15
CA ARG A 86 -5.77 -4.12 -6.76
C ARG A 86 -4.28 -4.40 -6.65
N TRP A 87 -3.75 -5.22 -7.57
CA TRP A 87 -2.33 -5.56 -7.63
C TRP A 87 -1.46 -4.32 -7.81
N ILE A 88 -1.70 -3.50 -8.83
CA ILE A 88 -0.88 -2.31 -9.11
C ILE A 88 -1.07 -1.25 -8.03
N THR A 89 -2.30 -0.85 -7.75
CA THR A 89 -2.62 0.24 -6.81
C THR A 89 -2.19 -0.09 -5.39
N GLY A 90 -2.40 -1.33 -4.92
CA GLY A 90 -2.00 -1.73 -3.58
C GLY A 90 -0.46 -1.73 -3.38
N HIS A 91 0.31 -2.07 -4.41
CA HIS A 91 1.77 -1.94 -4.37
C HIS A 91 2.20 -0.46 -4.40
N GLN A 92 1.58 0.37 -5.25
CA GLN A 92 1.85 1.81 -5.27
C GLN A 92 1.58 2.47 -3.91
N ILE A 93 0.46 2.14 -3.26
CA ILE A 93 0.16 2.60 -1.88
C ILE A 93 1.26 2.13 -0.92
N SER A 94 1.68 0.86 -1.02
CA SER A 94 2.75 0.32 -0.18
C SER A 94 4.06 1.11 -0.33
N PHE A 95 4.41 1.56 -1.54
CA PHE A 95 5.63 2.33 -1.76
C PHE A 95 5.59 3.69 -1.06
N ALA A 96 4.48 4.41 -1.20
CA ALA A 96 4.27 5.68 -0.50
C ALA A 96 4.27 5.50 1.03
N VAL A 97 3.58 4.45 1.53
CA VAL A 97 3.55 4.11 2.96
C VAL A 97 4.95 3.76 3.49
N TRP A 98 5.79 3.04 2.73
CA TRP A 98 7.15 2.74 3.16
C TRP A 98 8.01 3.99 3.31
N ARG A 99 7.82 5.00 2.45
CA ARG A 99 8.53 6.27 2.60
C ARG A 99 8.10 7.03 3.86
N LEU A 100 6.80 7.12 4.11
CA LEU A 100 6.27 7.75 5.32
C LEU A 100 6.71 6.98 6.58
N LEU A 101 6.70 5.64 6.53
CA LEU A 101 7.21 4.80 7.61
C LEU A 101 8.71 5.04 7.86
N ALA A 102 9.53 5.14 6.82
CA ALA A 102 10.95 5.43 6.95
C ALA A 102 11.21 6.79 7.60
N GLN A 103 10.40 7.80 7.26
CA GLN A 103 10.43 9.11 7.91
C GLN A 103 10.10 8.99 9.40
N GLU A 104 9.00 8.33 9.76
CA GLU A 104 8.58 8.28 11.16
C GLU A 104 9.49 7.43 12.04
N ILE A 105 10.10 6.37 11.50
CA ILE A 105 11.18 5.63 12.21
C ILE A 105 12.30 6.58 12.65
N ARG A 106 12.69 7.53 11.79
CA ARG A 106 13.73 8.52 12.11
C ARG A 106 13.21 9.57 13.08
N THR A 107 11.96 10.00 12.95
CA THR A 107 11.32 10.90 13.94
C THR A 107 11.36 10.26 15.32
N VAL A 108 10.96 8.99 15.45
CA VAL A 108 11.04 8.25 16.71
C VAL A 108 12.48 8.22 17.22
N ALA A 109 13.46 7.91 16.37
CA ALA A 109 14.87 7.84 16.80
C ALA A 109 15.46 9.17 17.29
N ARG A 110 14.93 10.31 16.82
CA ARG A 110 15.52 11.65 17.03
C ARG A 110 14.72 12.55 17.98
N THR A 111 13.55 12.12 18.43
CA THR A 111 12.65 12.95 19.22
C THR A 111 12.17 12.25 20.49
N GLU A 112 11.69 13.05 21.44
CA GLU A 112 11.14 12.62 22.72
C GLU A 112 9.76 13.24 22.98
N GLY A 113 9.13 12.87 24.10
CA GLY A 113 7.85 13.42 24.54
C GLY A 113 6.70 13.19 23.55
N HIS A 114 5.83 14.20 23.42
CA HIS A 114 4.62 14.13 22.59
C HIS A 114 4.93 13.84 21.11
N ARG A 115 5.97 14.47 20.55
CA ARG A 115 6.37 14.25 19.15
C ARG A 115 6.78 12.80 18.87
N ARG A 116 7.49 12.18 19.82
CA ARG A 116 7.85 10.77 19.73
C ARG A 116 6.61 9.88 19.76
N ALA A 117 5.64 10.18 20.65
CA ALA A 117 4.40 9.41 20.76
C ALA A 117 3.61 9.43 19.44
N VAL A 118 3.40 10.62 18.85
CA VAL A 118 2.72 10.76 17.55
C VAL A 118 3.43 9.97 16.44
N ALA A 119 4.76 9.99 16.41
CA ALA A 119 5.53 9.23 15.43
C ALA A 119 5.44 7.71 15.63
N VAL A 120 5.38 7.24 16.89
CA VAL A 120 5.15 5.82 17.20
C VAL A 120 3.77 5.37 16.72
N ASP A 121 2.74 6.19 16.95
CA ASP A 121 1.38 5.90 16.47
C ASP A 121 1.31 5.84 14.95
N ALA A 122 1.98 6.79 14.27
CA ALA A 122 2.10 6.79 12.82
C ALA A 122 2.82 5.54 12.29
N VAL A 123 3.91 5.10 12.95
CA VAL A 123 4.59 3.83 12.61
C VAL A 123 3.61 2.65 12.69
N ILE A 124 2.81 2.55 13.75
CA ILE A 124 1.82 1.48 13.91
C ILE A 124 0.80 1.54 12.77
N ALA A 125 0.27 2.73 12.48
CA ALA A 125 -0.68 2.93 11.40
C ALA A 125 -0.12 2.52 10.03
N TYR A 126 1.13 2.90 9.72
CA TYR A 126 1.77 2.56 8.45
C TYR A 126 2.10 1.08 8.32
N VAL A 127 2.53 0.40 9.39
CA VAL A 127 2.74 -1.06 9.35
C VAL A 127 1.40 -1.78 9.16
N ARG A 128 0.33 -1.36 9.85
CA ARG A 128 -1.02 -1.91 9.61
C ARG A 128 -1.52 -1.61 8.20
N GLY A 129 -1.27 -0.40 7.70
CA GLY A 129 -1.58 0.00 6.32
C GLY A 129 -0.91 -0.91 5.29
N TYR A 130 0.36 -1.22 5.49
CA TYR A 130 1.07 -2.18 4.64
C TYR A 130 0.45 -3.59 4.72
N CYS A 131 0.09 -4.07 5.92
CA CYS A 131 -0.63 -5.33 6.08
C CYS A 131 -1.95 -5.33 5.31
N ALA A 132 -2.73 -4.25 5.41
CA ALA A 132 -3.98 -4.09 4.66
C ALA A 132 -3.74 -4.11 3.14
N MET A 133 -2.66 -3.50 2.64
CA MET A 133 -2.32 -3.56 1.22
C MET A 133 -1.87 -4.94 0.77
N LEU A 134 -1.20 -5.72 1.60
CA LEU A 134 -0.90 -7.12 1.30
C LEU A 134 -2.19 -7.95 1.17
N LEU A 135 -3.15 -7.78 2.08
CA LEU A 135 -4.45 -8.45 1.97
C LEU A 135 -5.25 -7.98 0.75
N TYR A 136 -5.27 -6.67 0.49
CA TYR A 136 -5.94 -6.07 -0.66
C TYR A 136 -5.40 -6.60 -1.98
N THR A 137 -4.07 -6.63 -2.15
CA THR A 137 -3.39 -7.17 -3.35
C THR A 137 -3.59 -8.69 -3.49
N ALA A 138 -3.59 -9.43 -2.39
CA ALA A 138 -3.76 -10.89 -2.37
C ALA A 138 -5.22 -11.35 -2.44
N SER A 139 -6.18 -10.41 -2.47
CA SER A 139 -7.61 -10.71 -2.65
C SER A 139 -7.98 -11.17 -4.06
N CYS A 140 -7.01 -11.21 -4.98
CA CYS A 140 -7.24 -11.81 -6.28
C CYS A 140 -7.57 -13.31 -6.17
N PRO A 141 -8.43 -13.84 -7.06
CA PRO A 141 -8.55 -15.28 -7.25
C PRO A 141 -7.20 -15.87 -7.67
N ARG A 142 -6.90 -17.07 -7.19
CA ARG A 142 -5.61 -17.72 -7.46
C ARG A 142 -5.41 -17.97 -8.95
N GLU A 143 -6.49 -18.29 -9.67
CA GLU A 143 -6.51 -18.52 -11.10
C GLU A 143 -6.05 -17.27 -11.86
N VAL A 144 -6.48 -16.08 -11.43
CA VAL A 144 -6.04 -14.80 -12.02
C VAL A 144 -4.57 -14.53 -11.69
N TYR A 145 -4.14 -14.87 -10.47
CA TYR A 145 -2.73 -14.74 -10.10
C TYR A 145 -1.83 -15.62 -10.99
N GLU A 146 -2.19 -16.89 -11.17
CA GLU A 146 -1.41 -17.86 -11.95
C GLU A 146 -1.48 -17.61 -13.47
N ALA A 147 -2.62 -17.15 -13.99
CA ALA A 147 -2.80 -16.94 -15.43
C ALA A 147 -2.35 -15.55 -15.93
N LEU A 148 -2.33 -14.54 -15.06
CA LEU A 148 -2.04 -13.15 -15.45
C LEU A 148 -0.88 -12.55 -14.66
N ILE A 149 -1.02 -12.43 -13.33
CA ILE A 149 -0.12 -11.61 -12.50
C ILE A 149 1.29 -12.22 -12.39
N ARG A 150 1.40 -13.52 -12.07
CA ARG A 150 2.70 -14.20 -11.95
C ARG A 150 3.41 -14.28 -13.30
N PRO A 151 2.75 -14.66 -14.41
CA PRO A 151 3.36 -14.60 -15.74
C PRO A 151 3.83 -13.20 -16.14
N SER A 152 3.06 -12.14 -15.86
CA SER A 152 3.49 -10.77 -16.20
C SER A 152 4.74 -10.34 -15.41
N MET A 153 4.86 -10.71 -14.13
CA MET A 153 6.09 -10.48 -13.35
C MET A 153 7.26 -11.27 -13.91
N PHE A 154 7.05 -12.54 -14.28
CA PHE A 154 8.10 -13.38 -14.87
C PHE A 154 8.59 -12.83 -16.21
N LEU A 155 7.67 -12.32 -17.05
CA LEU A 155 7.99 -11.65 -18.32
C LEU A 155 8.82 -10.37 -18.09
N ALA A 156 8.55 -9.64 -17.02
CA ALA A 156 9.39 -8.50 -16.65
C ALA A 156 10.80 -8.96 -16.22
N HIS A 157 10.89 -9.99 -15.37
CA HIS A 157 12.15 -10.66 -15.06
C HIS A 157 11.94 -12.02 -14.34
N PRO A 158 12.67 -13.11 -14.66
CA PRO A 158 12.49 -14.41 -14.00
C PRO A 158 12.70 -14.40 -12.48
N GLY A 159 13.59 -13.54 -11.98
CA GLY A 159 13.85 -13.33 -10.55
C GLY A 159 13.02 -12.24 -9.87
N PHE A 160 11.93 -11.76 -10.47
CA PHE A 160 11.14 -10.63 -9.98
C PHE A 160 10.83 -10.76 -8.49
N SER A 161 11.14 -9.71 -7.72
CA SER A 161 11.09 -9.77 -6.26
C SER A 161 10.68 -8.43 -5.66
N GLY A 162 9.80 -8.46 -4.66
CA GLY A 162 9.48 -7.27 -3.85
C GLY A 162 10.70 -6.65 -3.16
N THR A 163 11.79 -7.42 -2.99
CA THR A 163 13.06 -6.90 -2.43
C THR A 163 13.79 -5.91 -3.35
N TRP A 164 13.34 -5.77 -4.60
CA TRP A 164 13.87 -4.80 -5.55
C TRP A 164 13.20 -3.42 -5.44
N ALA A 165 12.15 -3.27 -4.63
CA ALA A 165 11.60 -1.96 -4.38
C ALA A 165 12.61 -1.07 -3.65
N ALA A 166 12.94 0.09 -4.23
CA ALA A 166 13.95 0.98 -3.66
C ALA A 166 13.53 1.50 -2.27
N ASP A 167 12.25 1.86 -2.09
CA ASP A 167 11.72 2.36 -0.82
C ASP A 167 11.63 1.28 0.27
N PHE A 168 11.56 0.00 -0.11
CA PHE A 168 11.56 -1.09 0.87
C PHE A 168 12.90 -1.19 1.60
N ALA A 169 14.02 -0.81 0.96
CA ALA A 169 15.35 -0.93 1.55
C ALA A 169 15.46 -0.20 2.91
N ALA A 170 14.82 0.96 3.04
CA ALA A 170 14.85 1.79 4.24
C ALA A 170 14.04 1.18 5.41
N VAL A 171 12.97 0.44 5.12
CA VAL A 171 12.07 -0.15 6.14
C VAL A 171 12.30 -1.65 6.33
N ARG A 172 13.04 -2.30 5.44
CA ARG A 172 13.36 -3.73 5.49
C ARG A 172 13.90 -4.21 6.84
N PRO A 173 14.75 -3.46 7.58
CA PRO A 173 15.21 -3.91 8.90
C PRO A 173 14.10 -4.07 9.94
N VAL A 174 13.02 -3.28 9.84
CA VAL A 174 11.80 -3.39 10.67
C VAL A 174 11.09 -4.70 10.35
N PHE A 175 10.81 -4.93 9.07
CA PHE A 175 10.13 -6.15 8.60
C PHE A 175 10.99 -7.41 8.63
N ARG A 176 12.27 -7.33 8.99
CA ARG A 176 13.11 -8.50 9.28
C ARG A 176 13.32 -8.72 10.77
N SER A 177 12.69 -7.89 11.62
CA SER A 177 12.87 -7.90 13.08
C SER A 177 14.32 -7.77 13.52
N ARG A 178 15.19 -7.20 12.67
CA ARG A 178 16.64 -7.12 12.90
C ARG A 178 17.08 -5.84 13.59
N GLN A 179 16.32 -4.74 13.48
CA GLN A 179 16.72 -3.43 14.01
C GLN A 179 15.52 -2.61 14.50
N LEU A 180 15.02 -2.93 15.70
CA LEU A 180 14.04 -2.12 16.43
C LEU A 180 14.66 -1.40 17.64
N SER A 181 15.98 -1.25 17.68
CA SER A 181 16.69 -0.58 18.78
C SER A 181 16.28 0.89 18.94
N TRP A 182 15.97 1.58 17.85
CA TRP A 182 15.46 2.95 17.82
C TRP A 182 14.17 3.15 18.63
N LEU A 183 13.40 2.09 18.82
CA LEU A 183 12.14 2.09 19.55
C LEU A 183 12.34 2.16 21.07
N GLY A 184 13.48 1.67 21.58
CA GLY A 184 13.77 1.60 23.00
C GLY A 184 12.77 0.73 23.79
N ARG A 185 12.57 1.08 25.08
CA ARG A 185 11.54 0.49 25.96
C ARG A 185 10.37 1.46 26.24
N GLY A 186 10.13 2.41 25.34
CA GLY A 186 9.12 3.46 25.54
C GLY A 186 7.68 2.97 25.34
N PRO A 187 6.68 3.82 25.68
CA PRO A 187 5.28 3.58 25.37
C PRO A 187 5.09 3.25 23.88
N GLY A 188 4.22 2.28 23.57
CA GLY A 188 3.93 1.84 22.20
C GLY A 188 4.97 0.89 21.59
N ALA A 189 6.12 0.66 22.23
CA ALA A 189 7.16 -0.22 21.71
C ALA A 189 6.67 -1.67 21.50
N ASP A 190 5.92 -2.20 22.46
CA ASP A 190 5.36 -3.55 22.36
C ASP A 190 4.30 -3.65 21.27
N GLU A 191 3.54 -2.57 21.05
CA GLU A 191 2.51 -2.53 20.00
C GLU A 191 3.14 -2.50 18.60
N VAL A 192 4.22 -1.75 18.41
CA VAL A 192 5.00 -1.79 17.15
C VAL A 192 5.52 -3.21 16.91
N ARG A 193 6.10 -3.86 17.93
CA ARG A 193 6.62 -5.25 17.78
C ARG A 193 5.50 -6.24 17.44
N ARG A 194 4.35 -6.15 18.11
CA ARG A 194 3.16 -6.96 17.79
C ARG A 194 2.72 -6.71 16.35
N THR A 195 2.56 -5.45 15.94
CA THR A 195 2.12 -5.10 14.59
C THR A 195 3.10 -5.60 13.52
N VAL A 196 4.40 -5.52 13.75
CA VAL A 196 5.42 -6.10 12.86
C VAL A 196 5.30 -7.63 12.81
N ALA A 197 5.05 -8.31 13.93
CA ALA A 197 4.80 -9.74 13.95
C ALA A 197 3.56 -10.13 13.12
N VAL A 198 2.47 -9.36 13.21
CA VAL A 198 1.29 -9.54 12.36
C VAL A 198 1.65 -9.37 10.88
N SER A 199 2.50 -8.41 10.52
CA SER A 199 2.95 -8.25 9.13
C SER A 199 3.66 -9.49 8.59
N HIS A 200 4.41 -10.22 9.41
CA HIS A 200 5.01 -11.49 9.00
C HIS A 200 3.97 -12.57 8.74
N LEU A 201 2.94 -12.67 9.61
CA LEU A 201 1.83 -13.61 9.42
C LEU A 201 1.05 -13.30 8.14
N VAL A 202 0.72 -12.02 7.91
CA VAL A 202 0.05 -11.59 6.67
C VAL A 202 0.88 -11.98 5.45
N HIS A 203 2.18 -11.66 5.43
CA HIS A 203 3.04 -12.00 4.29
C HIS A 203 3.14 -13.52 4.08
N ALA A 204 3.27 -14.30 5.14
CA ALA A 204 3.30 -15.76 5.07
C ALA A 204 1.98 -16.32 4.53
N GLY A 205 0.83 -15.83 5.00
CA GLY A 205 -0.48 -16.24 4.49
C GLY A 205 -0.71 -15.87 3.03
N VAL A 206 -0.22 -14.70 2.58
CA VAL A 206 -0.24 -14.34 1.15
C VAL A 206 0.55 -15.33 0.31
N ALA A 207 1.75 -15.71 0.77
CA ALA A 207 2.58 -16.71 0.08
C ALA A 207 1.89 -18.08 0.07
N ALA A 208 1.39 -18.55 1.20
CA ALA A 208 0.67 -19.82 1.30
C ALA A 208 -0.58 -19.86 0.40
N ARG A 209 -1.27 -18.72 0.24
CA ARG A 209 -2.45 -18.60 -0.64
C ARG A 209 -2.08 -18.64 -2.13
N LEU A 210 -1.15 -17.79 -2.55
CA LEU A 210 -0.88 -17.53 -3.97
C LEU A 210 0.16 -18.49 -4.57
N VAL A 211 1.04 -19.04 -3.74
CA VAL A 211 2.14 -19.94 -4.15
C VAL A 211 2.34 -21.11 -3.16
N PRO A 212 1.31 -21.94 -2.88
CA PRO A 212 1.38 -22.99 -1.85
C PRO A 212 2.46 -24.06 -2.12
N GLU A 213 2.70 -24.37 -3.40
CA GLU A 213 3.64 -25.41 -3.83
C GLU A 213 5.05 -24.87 -4.15
N GLY A 214 5.29 -23.56 -4.02
CA GLY A 214 6.40 -22.90 -4.74
C GLY A 214 7.27 -21.96 -3.91
N GLY A 215 8.50 -21.77 -4.38
CA GLY A 215 9.39 -20.71 -3.94
C GLY A 215 9.04 -19.38 -4.60
N SER A 216 9.57 -18.28 -4.07
CA SER A 216 9.52 -16.99 -4.78
C SER A 216 10.17 -17.14 -6.17
N LEU A 217 9.73 -16.36 -7.16
CA LEU A 217 10.40 -16.23 -8.46
C LEU A 217 11.93 -16.02 -8.30
N LEU A 218 12.36 -15.28 -7.28
CA LEU A 218 13.78 -15.11 -6.95
C LEU A 218 14.50 -16.41 -6.56
N GLN A 219 13.81 -17.30 -5.85
CA GLN A 219 14.35 -18.60 -5.44
C GLN A 219 14.40 -19.59 -6.62
N GLU A 220 13.42 -19.51 -7.52
CA GLU A 220 13.34 -20.31 -8.75
C GLU A 220 14.31 -19.79 -9.84
N ALA A 221 14.74 -18.54 -9.76
CA ALA A 221 15.62 -17.93 -10.75
C ALA A 221 17.03 -18.55 -10.76
N PRO A 222 17.65 -18.72 -11.96
CA PRO A 222 19.05 -19.11 -12.10
C PRO A 222 19.98 -18.20 -11.29
N VAL A 223 21.08 -18.75 -10.76
CA VAL A 223 22.00 -18.04 -9.86
C VAL A 223 22.51 -16.71 -10.44
N GLY A 224 22.68 -16.61 -11.76
CA GLY A 224 23.11 -15.38 -12.47
C GLY A 224 22.02 -14.30 -12.65
N ALA A 225 20.75 -14.59 -12.36
CA ALA A 225 19.62 -13.69 -12.56
C ALA A 225 19.16 -12.99 -11.26
N ARG A 226 19.90 -13.14 -10.15
CA ARG A 226 19.39 -12.82 -8.81
C ARG A 226 19.34 -11.34 -8.43
N ARG A 227 20.01 -10.46 -9.17
CA ARG A 227 19.80 -9.01 -9.04
C ARG A 227 20.38 -8.26 -10.25
N PRO A 228 19.58 -7.92 -11.28
CA PRO A 228 20.08 -7.10 -12.37
C PRO A 228 20.50 -5.72 -11.82
N ALA A 229 21.49 -5.08 -12.46
CA ALA A 229 21.93 -3.73 -12.10
C ALA A 229 20.78 -2.71 -12.13
N LEU A 230 19.73 -2.99 -12.94
CA LEU A 230 18.54 -2.18 -13.12
C LEU A 230 17.30 -2.75 -12.40
N ALA A 231 17.48 -3.59 -11.38
CA ALA A 231 16.37 -4.23 -10.66
C ALA A 231 15.32 -3.24 -10.14
N GLU A 232 15.77 -2.11 -9.58
CA GLU A 232 14.89 -1.07 -9.05
C GLU A 232 14.09 -0.38 -10.17
N VAL A 233 14.74 -0.08 -11.29
CA VAL A 233 14.09 0.54 -12.47
C VAL A 233 13.06 -0.40 -13.09
N LEU A 234 13.38 -1.69 -13.22
CA LEU A 234 12.43 -2.70 -13.71
C LEU A 234 11.23 -2.83 -12.79
N TYR A 235 11.48 -2.82 -11.47
CA TYR A 235 10.43 -2.92 -10.47
C TYR A 235 9.50 -1.70 -10.50
N ASP A 236 10.06 -0.49 -10.50
CA ASP A 236 9.29 0.76 -10.62
C ASP A 236 8.50 0.78 -11.93
N SER A 237 9.11 0.39 -13.06
CA SER A 237 8.43 0.36 -14.37
C SER A 237 7.24 -0.60 -14.37
N TYR A 238 7.38 -1.79 -13.79
CA TYR A 238 6.29 -2.77 -13.69
C TYR A 238 5.07 -2.21 -12.93
N PHE A 239 5.33 -1.46 -11.86
CA PHE A 239 4.30 -0.84 -11.02
C PHE A 239 3.95 0.60 -11.44
N LEU A 240 4.32 1.00 -12.67
CA LEU A 240 4.03 2.34 -13.21
C LEU A 240 4.50 3.46 -12.27
N THR A 241 5.67 3.30 -11.67
CA THR A 241 6.26 4.26 -10.74
C THR A 241 7.38 5.03 -11.45
N THR A 242 7.36 6.34 -11.33
CA THR A 242 8.38 7.25 -11.86
C THR A 242 9.04 7.97 -10.70
N ARG A 243 10.38 8.04 -10.71
CA ARG A 243 11.15 8.79 -9.70
C ARG A 243 11.62 10.13 -10.25
N MET A 244 11.35 11.20 -9.51
CA MET A 244 11.67 12.57 -9.90
C MET A 244 12.19 13.37 -8.71
N ALA A 245 13.32 14.06 -8.84
CA ALA A 245 13.81 14.97 -7.80
C ALA A 245 12.80 16.12 -7.56
N GLY A 246 12.53 16.49 -6.31
CA GLY A 246 11.59 17.56 -5.97
C GLY A 246 10.11 17.14 -5.94
N ALA A 247 9.81 15.84 -5.99
CA ALA A 247 8.44 15.31 -5.97
C ALA A 247 7.88 15.03 -4.57
N GLU A 248 8.53 15.52 -3.50
CA GLU A 248 8.15 15.25 -2.09
C GLU A 248 6.72 15.68 -1.77
N ALA A 249 6.34 16.87 -2.23
CA ALA A 249 5.00 17.45 -2.07
C ALA A 249 3.89 16.60 -2.70
N GLN A 250 4.22 15.75 -3.70
CA GLN A 250 3.24 14.96 -4.43
C GLN A 250 2.94 13.61 -3.76
N VAL A 251 3.73 13.17 -2.79
CA VAL A 251 3.60 11.81 -2.21
C VAL A 251 2.29 11.67 -1.44
N VAL A 252 1.99 12.60 -0.54
CA VAL A 252 0.77 12.52 0.30
C VAL A 252 -0.50 12.67 -0.54
N PRO A 253 -0.63 13.66 -1.46
CA PRO A 253 -1.82 13.76 -2.30
C PRO A 253 -2.08 12.51 -3.14
N GLN A 254 -1.04 11.94 -3.76
CA GLN A 254 -1.15 10.72 -4.54
C GLN A 254 -1.50 9.49 -3.69
N LEU A 255 -1.03 9.43 -2.45
CA LEU A 255 -1.42 8.40 -1.48
C LEU A 255 -2.91 8.53 -1.13
N LEU A 256 -3.37 9.73 -0.77
CA LEU A 256 -4.78 9.97 -0.40
C LEU A 256 -5.74 9.59 -1.53
N GLY A 257 -5.48 10.03 -2.76
CA GLY A 257 -6.31 9.66 -3.91
C GLY A 257 -6.35 8.15 -4.19
N ARG A 258 -5.24 7.44 -3.94
CA ARG A 258 -5.18 5.98 -4.08
C ARG A 258 -5.87 5.24 -2.94
N LEU A 259 -5.78 5.74 -1.71
CA LEU A 259 -6.52 5.19 -0.57
C LEU A 259 -8.02 5.35 -0.78
N GLU A 260 -8.47 6.50 -1.28
CA GLU A 260 -9.85 6.74 -1.68
C GLU A 260 -10.29 5.76 -2.76
N ALA A 261 -9.45 5.58 -3.80
CA ALA A 261 -9.69 4.63 -4.88
C ALA A 261 -9.84 3.18 -4.37
N ALA A 262 -8.95 2.74 -3.47
CA ALA A 262 -9.04 1.42 -2.84
C ALA A 262 -10.28 1.28 -1.95
N THR A 263 -10.70 2.36 -1.27
CA THR A 263 -11.90 2.37 -0.43
C THR A 263 -13.17 2.24 -1.27
N ALA A 264 -13.27 3.01 -2.36
CA ALA A 264 -14.38 2.90 -3.29
C ALA A 264 -14.48 1.49 -3.90
N ASP A 265 -13.35 0.90 -4.29
CA ASP A 265 -13.29 -0.50 -4.75
C ASP A 265 -13.79 -1.48 -3.67
N LEU A 266 -13.31 -1.35 -2.43
CA LEU A 266 -13.73 -2.21 -1.32
C LEU A 266 -15.22 -2.05 -0.98
N CYS A 267 -15.78 -0.84 -1.06
CA CYS A 267 -17.21 -0.64 -0.87
C CYS A 267 -18.04 -1.30 -1.98
N ALA A 268 -17.54 -1.31 -3.21
CA ALA A 268 -18.24 -1.89 -4.34
C ALA A 268 -18.12 -3.43 -4.41
N TYR A 269 -16.97 -4.00 -4.04
CA TYR A 269 -16.67 -5.43 -4.27
C TYR A 269 -16.32 -6.23 -3.02
N GLY A 270 -16.12 -5.57 -1.88
CA GLY A 270 -15.64 -6.20 -0.66
C GLY A 270 -14.20 -6.74 -0.79
N LEU A 271 -13.73 -7.39 0.27
CA LEU A 271 -12.47 -8.11 0.29
C LEU A 271 -12.76 -9.61 0.35
N ASP A 272 -12.33 -10.36 -0.66
CA ASP A 272 -12.40 -11.82 -0.65
C ASP A 272 -10.99 -12.41 -0.58
N LEU A 273 -10.71 -13.17 0.48
CA LEU A 273 -9.47 -13.93 0.63
C LEU A 273 -9.65 -15.38 0.17
N GLY A 274 -10.62 -15.64 -0.71
CA GLY A 274 -10.93 -16.88 -1.41
C GLY A 274 -11.15 -18.07 -0.48
N GLY A 275 -11.93 -17.86 0.59
CA GLY A 275 -12.20 -18.91 1.56
C GLY A 275 -12.82 -18.39 2.86
N THR A 276 -13.36 -19.31 3.66
CA THR A 276 -13.83 -19.02 5.02
C THR A 276 -13.36 -20.13 5.98
N GLY A 277 -13.02 -19.75 7.21
CA GLY A 277 -12.64 -20.71 8.25
C GLY A 277 -11.50 -21.64 7.84
N GLU A 278 -11.79 -22.93 7.72
CA GLU A 278 -10.82 -23.99 7.49
C GLU A 278 -10.22 -24.02 6.09
N THR A 279 -10.75 -23.26 5.12
CA THR A 279 -10.18 -23.22 3.76
C THR A 279 -9.10 -22.16 3.59
N LEU A 280 -8.97 -21.21 4.53
CA LEU A 280 -7.91 -20.20 4.52
C LEU A 280 -6.58 -20.81 4.99
N PRO A 281 -5.42 -20.33 4.51
CA PRO A 281 -4.13 -20.66 5.12
C PRO A 281 -4.15 -20.41 6.64
N PRO A 282 -3.46 -21.24 7.46
CA PRO A 282 -3.45 -21.07 8.92
C PRO A 282 -3.09 -19.66 9.38
N GLU A 283 -2.17 -19.00 8.68
CA GLU A 283 -1.70 -17.65 8.97
C GLU A 283 -2.81 -16.60 8.80
N PHE A 284 -3.75 -16.82 7.87
CA PHE A 284 -4.91 -15.94 7.67
C PHE A 284 -6.03 -16.20 8.67
N ARG A 285 -5.98 -17.30 9.43
CA ARG A 285 -6.95 -17.58 10.50
C ARG A 285 -6.59 -16.91 11.82
N ASP A 286 -5.38 -16.35 11.92
CA ASP A 286 -4.98 -15.58 13.10
C ASP A 286 -5.92 -14.38 13.27
N GLU A 287 -6.46 -14.21 14.47
CA GLU A 287 -7.45 -13.17 14.77
C GLU A 287 -6.91 -11.76 14.49
N SER A 288 -5.61 -11.53 14.66
CA SER A 288 -5.00 -10.23 14.35
C SER A 288 -4.99 -9.93 12.86
N VAL A 289 -4.86 -10.95 12.00
CA VAL A 289 -4.94 -10.82 10.54
C VAL A 289 -6.39 -10.61 10.11
N LEU A 290 -7.32 -11.40 10.65
CA LEU A 290 -8.76 -11.25 10.39
C LEU A 290 -9.27 -9.87 10.82
N ALA A 291 -8.80 -9.34 11.95
CA ALA A 291 -9.14 -8.00 12.42
C ALA A 291 -8.73 -6.91 11.41
N ILE A 292 -7.54 -7.02 10.80
CA ILE A 292 -7.11 -6.08 9.75
C ILE A 292 -7.98 -6.22 8.50
N GLY A 293 -8.31 -7.44 8.09
CA GLY A 293 -9.19 -7.68 6.94
C GLY A 293 -10.61 -7.11 7.15
N ARG A 294 -11.18 -7.25 8.35
CA ARG A 294 -12.51 -6.74 8.70
C ARG A 294 -12.55 -5.22 8.85
N ASP A 295 -11.52 -4.62 9.43
CA ASP A 295 -11.39 -3.16 9.62
C ASP A 295 -10.52 -2.50 8.53
N LEU A 296 -10.49 -3.06 7.32
CA LEU A 296 -9.62 -2.54 6.25
C LEU A 296 -9.90 -1.05 5.97
N PRO A 297 -11.17 -0.59 5.81
CA PRO A 297 -11.46 0.84 5.65
C PRO A 297 -10.97 1.71 6.82
N GLY A 298 -11.11 1.23 8.07
CA GLY A 298 -10.62 1.94 9.25
C GLY A 298 -9.09 2.01 9.30
N VAL A 299 -8.39 0.96 8.82
CA VAL A 299 -6.93 0.99 8.63
C VAL A 299 -6.54 2.04 7.58
N LEU A 300 -7.21 2.08 6.42
CA LEU A 300 -6.92 3.08 5.38
C LEU A 300 -7.16 4.50 5.87
N ARG A 301 -8.25 4.73 6.61
CA ARG A 301 -8.53 6.03 7.24
C ARG A 301 -7.42 6.46 8.18
N ARG A 302 -6.93 5.59 9.06
CA ARG A 302 -5.81 5.91 9.96
C ARG A 302 -4.53 6.23 9.21
N VAL A 303 -4.24 5.53 8.11
CA VAL A 303 -3.11 5.87 7.24
C VAL A 303 -3.29 7.27 6.64
N ALA A 304 -4.49 7.59 6.13
CA ALA A 304 -4.81 8.89 5.57
C ALA A 304 -4.68 10.02 6.61
N GLU A 305 -5.21 9.83 7.82
CA GLU A 305 -5.12 10.78 8.94
C GLU A 305 -3.65 11.08 9.31
N HIS A 306 -2.82 10.05 9.46
CA HIS A 306 -1.39 10.24 9.75
C HIS A 306 -0.61 10.87 8.59
N ALA A 307 -0.95 10.53 7.34
CA ALA A 307 -0.29 11.07 6.16
C ALA A 307 -0.64 12.54 5.90
N ALA A 308 -1.91 12.92 6.10
CA ALA A 308 -2.36 14.31 6.03
C ALA A 308 -1.76 15.17 7.16
N GLY A 309 -1.35 14.54 8.25
CA GLY A 309 -0.93 15.21 9.47
C GLY A 309 -2.13 15.69 10.28
N PRO A 310 -1.91 16.20 11.50
CA PRO A 310 -2.99 16.80 12.27
C PRO A 310 -3.59 17.95 11.46
N VAL A 311 -4.90 17.90 11.23
CA VAL A 311 -5.65 19.09 10.79
C VAL A 311 -5.34 20.18 11.81
N PRO A 312 -4.91 21.39 11.39
CA PRO A 312 -4.67 22.49 12.31
C PRO A 312 -6.02 23.00 12.86
N SER A 313 -6.63 22.21 13.73
CA SER A 313 -7.90 22.49 14.38
C SER A 313 -7.82 22.07 15.85
N THR A 314 -6.72 22.47 16.51
CA THR A 314 -6.55 22.67 17.97
C THR A 314 -5.07 22.88 18.28
N LEU A 315 -4.37 23.75 17.54
CA LEU A 315 -3.19 24.38 18.12
C LEU A 315 -3.73 25.43 19.06
N ASP A 316 -3.69 25.10 20.36
CA ASP A 316 -3.84 26.01 21.48
C ASP A 316 -3.31 27.39 21.09
N LEU A 317 -4.24 28.34 20.87
CA LEU A 317 -3.97 29.74 21.13
C LEU A 317 -3.75 29.83 22.64
N GLN A 318 -2.56 29.46 23.11
CA GLN A 318 -2.08 29.91 24.40
C GLN A 318 -2.11 31.44 24.32
N PRO A 319 -2.91 32.14 25.14
CA PRO A 319 -2.82 33.58 25.20
C PRO A 319 -1.39 33.91 25.63
N GLN A 320 -0.68 34.65 24.78
CA GLN A 320 0.54 35.31 25.21
C GLN A 320 0.12 36.30 26.31
N THR A 321 0.31 35.91 27.57
CA THR A 321 0.33 36.87 28.67
C THR A 321 1.54 37.78 28.46
N VAL A 322 1.24 39.04 28.14
CA VAL A 322 2.15 40.19 28.24
C VAL A 322 2.27 40.60 29.69
#